data_AF-A0A536FW24-F1
#
_entry.id   AF-A0A536FW24-F1
#
_cell.length_a   1.000
_cell.length_b   1.000
_cell.length_c   1.000
_cell.angle_alpha   90.00
_cell.angle_beta   90.00
_cell.angle_gamma   90.00
#
_symmetry.space_group_name_H-M   'P 1'
#
loop_
_entity.id
_entity.type
_entity.pdbx_description
1 polymer ?
#
loop_
_entity_poly.entity_id
_entity_poly.type
_entity_poly.pdbx_seq_one_letter_code
_entity_poly.pdbx_strand_id
1 'polypeptide(L)'
;MAQDPNSSRVGEFAIGTNVGLSEIVGNFLQDEKFPGVHIAFGDPYGFETGADWDCPSHVDVLASHATISVDGRNIMENGRFLV
;
A
#
# COMPACT_ATOMS: atom_id res chain seq x y z
N MET A 1 11.28 5.85 18.41
CA MET A 1 11.26 4.47 18.95
C MET A 1 10.03 3.80 18.37
N ALA A 2 10.13 2.57 17.89
CA ALA A 2 8.95 1.79 17.47
C ALA A 2 8.11 1.43 18.70
N GLN A 3 6.79 1.44 18.56
CA GLN A 3 5.86 1.12 19.65
C GLN A 3 5.85 -0.39 19.95
N ASP A 4 6.07 -1.21 18.92
CA ASP A 4 6.04 -2.68 18.97
C ASP A 4 7.17 -3.27 18.10
N PRO A 5 7.71 -4.47 18.40
CA PRO A 5 8.68 -5.15 17.54
C PRO A 5 8.22 -5.33 16.08
N ASN A 6 6.92 -5.44 15.85
CA ASN A 6 6.33 -5.59 14.53
C ASN A 6 6.02 -4.25 13.84
N SER A 7 6.21 -3.08 14.47
CA SER A 7 5.87 -1.77 13.87
C SER A 7 6.65 -1.43 12.60
N SER A 8 7.78 -2.08 12.33
CA SER A 8 8.58 -1.89 11.10
C SER A 8 8.36 -2.99 10.05
N ARG A 9 7.47 -3.95 10.32
CA ARG A 9 7.11 -5.01 9.35
C ARG A 9 6.04 -4.48 8.41
N VAL A 10 6.14 -4.86 7.14
CA VAL A 10 5.07 -4.59 6.15
C VAL A 10 3.91 -5.54 6.46
N GLY A 11 2.75 -4.95 6.75
CA GLY A 11 1.52 -5.68 7.03
C GLY A 11 0.59 -5.75 5.82
N GLU A 12 0.56 -4.70 5.01
CA GLU A 12 -0.29 -4.61 3.82
C GLU A 12 0.51 -4.16 2.60
N PHE A 13 0.18 -4.73 1.44
CA PHE A 13 0.60 -4.25 0.13
C PHE A 13 -0.62 -4.18 -0.77
N ALA A 14 -0.89 -3.01 -1.34
CA ALA A 14 -2.05 -2.80 -2.18
C ALA A 14 -1.75 -1.83 -3.33
N ILE A 15 -2.58 -1.94 -4.37
CA ILE A 15 -2.47 -1.14 -5.60
C ILE A 15 -3.75 -0.32 -5.71
N GLY A 16 -3.62 1.00 -5.75
CA GLY A 16 -4.76 1.88 -6.00
C GLY A 16 -5.22 1.72 -7.45
N THR A 17 -6.48 1.33 -7.66
CA THR A 17 -7.01 1.04 -9.00
C THR A 17 -7.99 2.09 -9.51
N ASN A 18 -8.25 3.16 -8.74
CA ASN A 18 -9.22 4.18 -9.14
C ASN A 18 -8.60 5.20 -10.09
N VAL A 19 -8.56 4.86 -11.38
CA VAL A 19 -8.05 5.74 -12.45
C VAL A 19 -8.87 7.02 -12.68
N GLY A 20 -10.03 7.15 -12.03
CA GLY A 20 -10.83 8.37 -12.05
C GLY A 20 -10.28 9.49 -11.15
N LEU A 21 -9.37 9.17 -10.23
CA LEU A 21 -8.72 10.16 -9.38
C LEU A 21 -7.60 10.87 -10.16
N SER A 22 -7.66 12.21 -10.19
CA SER A 22 -6.70 13.04 -10.94
C SER A 22 -5.61 13.67 -10.07
N GLU A 23 -5.82 13.73 -8.75
CA GLU A 23 -4.88 14.33 -7.81
C GLU A 23 -5.00 13.69 -6.41
N ILE A 24 -3.94 13.86 -5.62
CA ILE A 24 -3.89 13.51 -4.20
C ILE A 24 -4.34 14.73 -3.41
N VAL A 25 -5.31 14.56 -2.52
CA VAL A 25 -6.00 15.68 -1.85
C VAL A 25 -5.63 15.83 -0.38
N GLY A 26 -4.78 14.95 0.16
CA GLY A 26 -4.40 14.95 1.57
C GLY A 26 -5.46 14.32 2.49
N ASN A 27 -6.39 13.54 1.91
CA ASN A 27 -7.30 12.69 2.64
C ASN A 27 -6.90 11.24 2.36
N PHE A 28 -6.18 10.63 3.31
CA PHE A 28 -5.54 9.35 3.06
C PHE A 28 -6.52 8.25 2.65
N LEU A 29 -7.71 8.24 3.25
CA LEU A 29 -8.77 7.29 2.89
C LEU A 29 -9.16 7.40 1.40
N GLN A 30 -9.05 8.56 0.77
CA GLN A 30 -9.25 8.68 -0.68
C GLN A 30 -7.94 8.45 -1.45
N ASP A 31 -6.84 8.98 -0.94
CA ASP A 31 -5.55 8.99 -1.62
C ASP A 31 -4.98 7.56 -1.80
N GLU A 32 -5.27 6.62 -0.90
CA GLU A 32 -4.85 5.20 -1.05
C GLU A 32 -5.52 4.50 -2.25
N LYS A 33 -6.61 5.05 -2.80
CA LYS A 33 -7.25 4.53 -4.02
C LYS A 33 -6.58 5.04 -5.31
N PHE A 34 -5.70 6.05 -5.20
CA PHE A 34 -5.04 6.69 -6.34
C PHE A 34 -4.09 5.71 -7.06
N PRO A 35 -4.01 5.72 -8.41
CA PRO A 35 -3.08 4.87 -9.16
C PRO A 35 -1.64 4.94 -8.65
N GLY A 36 -1.17 3.83 -8.12
CA GLY A 36 0.10 3.73 -7.40
C GLY A 36 0.10 2.53 -6.48
N VAL A 37 1.00 2.54 -5.50
CA VAL A 37 1.07 1.53 -4.43
C VAL A 37 0.84 2.22 -3.10
N HIS A 38 0.03 1.64 -2.23
CA HIS A 38 0.11 1.92 -0.80
C HIS A 38 0.58 0.69 -0.03
N ILE A 39 1.34 0.94 1.02
CA ILE A 39 1.92 -0.07 1.89
C ILE A 39 1.59 0.34 3.32
N ALA A 40 1.17 -0.59 4.16
CA ALA A 40 1.02 -0.35 5.58
C ALA A 40 2.14 -1.04 6.38
N PHE A 41 2.70 -0.32 7.34
CA PHE A 41 3.58 -0.89 8.35
C PHE A 41 2.82 -1.17 9.65
N GLY A 42 3.12 -2.30 10.28
CA GLY A 42 2.47 -2.75 11.50
C GLY A 42 1.30 -3.69 11.22
N ASP A 43 0.11 -3.44 11.78
CA ASP A 43 -1.03 -4.36 11.79
C ASP A 43 -1.28 -4.94 10.40
N PRO A 44 -1.16 -6.27 10.21
CA PRO A 44 -1.28 -6.87 8.90
C PRO A 44 -2.71 -7.16 8.49
N TYR A 45 -3.74 -6.77 9.26
CA TYR A 45 -5.12 -7.24 9.03
C TYR A 45 -5.14 -8.78 8.92
N GLY A 46 -4.74 -9.46 10.00
CA GLY A 46 -4.45 -10.90 9.98
C GLY A 46 -5.61 -11.77 9.49
N PHE A 47 -6.86 -11.32 9.58
CA PHE A 47 -8.01 -12.02 9.02
C PHE A 47 -8.02 -11.99 7.48
N GLU A 48 -7.69 -10.85 6.87
CA GLU A 48 -7.64 -10.61 5.44
C GLU A 48 -6.36 -11.18 4.80
N THR A 49 -5.21 -11.02 5.45
CA THR A 49 -3.90 -11.42 4.90
C THR A 49 -3.47 -12.83 5.29
N GLY A 50 -4.05 -13.41 6.34
CA GLY A 50 -3.64 -14.70 6.91
C GLY A 50 -2.33 -14.63 7.71
N ALA A 51 -1.86 -13.44 8.07
CA ALA A 51 -0.69 -13.26 8.92
C ALA A 51 -0.91 -13.86 10.32
N ASP A 52 0.12 -14.50 10.87
CA ASP A 52 0.13 -15.14 12.19
C ASP A 52 0.68 -14.24 13.31
N TRP A 53 0.77 -12.94 13.05
CA TRP A 53 1.31 -11.93 13.95
C TRP A 53 0.40 -10.70 13.99
N ASP A 54 0.50 -9.93 15.06
CA ASP A 54 -0.25 -8.69 15.27
C ASP A 54 0.67 -7.51 15.59
N CYS A 55 0.12 -6.30 15.49
CA CYS A 55 0.79 -5.08 15.87
C CYS A 55 -0.28 -4.01 16.18
N PRO A 56 -0.14 -3.20 17.24
CA PRO A 56 -1.13 -2.19 17.61
C PRO A 56 -1.11 -0.95 16.71
N SER A 57 -0.06 -0.74 15.92
CA SER A 57 0.07 0.39 15.01
C SER A 57 -0.22 -0.06 13.58
N HIS A 58 -0.94 0.75 12.80
CA HIS A 58 -1.10 0.59 11.36
C HIS A 58 -0.81 1.94 10.70
N VAL A 59 0.23 2.01 9.89
CA VAL A 59 0.70 3.26 9.28
C VAL A 59 0.84 3.08 7.79
N ASP A 60 -0.08 3.70 7.06
CA ASP A 60 -0.08 3.70 5.61
C ASP A 60 0.90 4.71 5.01
N VAL A 61 1.52 4.31 3.90
CA VAL A 61 2.34 5.17 3.05
C VAL A 61 1.95 4.99 1.59
N LEU A 62 1.98 6.08 0.82
CA LEU A 62 1.59 6.10 -0.59
C LEU A 62 2.81 6.37 -1.48
N ALA A 63 3.00 5.53 -2.49
CA ALA A 63 3.95 5.68 -3.58
C ALA A 63 3.19 5.88 -4.90
N SER A 64 2.81 7.12 -5.18
CA SER A 64 1.97 7.50 -6.34
C SER A 64 2.66 7.37 -7.72
N HIS A 65 3.97 7.17 -7.74
CA HIS A 65 4.79 7.05 -8.95
C HIS A 65 5.50 5.69 -9.02
N ALA A 66 4.91 4.67 -8.41
CA ALA A 66 5.50 3.34 -8.36
C ALA A 66 5.59 2.68 -9.75
N THR A 67 6.64 1.89 -9.96
CA THR A 67 6.71 0.89 -11.03
C THR A 67 6.54 -0.49 -10.37
N ILE A 68 5.61 -1.29 -10.90
CA ILE A 68 5.24 -2.59 -10.32
C ILE A 68 5.54 -3.68 -11.34
N SER A 69 6.33 -4.66 -10.89
CA SER A 69 6.63 -5.89 -11.64
C SER A 69 6.24 -7.09 -10.77
N VAL A 70 5.47 -8.02 -11.33
CA VAL A 70 5.05 -9.27 -10.67
C VAL A 70 5.52 -10.43 -11.54
N ASP A 71 6.31 -11.34 -10.98
CA ASP A 71 6.84 -12.53 -11.68
C ASP A 71 7.53 -12.20 -13.02
N GLY A 72 8.25 -11.07 -13.07
CA GLY A 72 8.94 -10.59 -14.26
C GLY A 72 8.06 -9.85 -15.27
N ARG A 73 6.77 -9.66 -15.00
CA ARG A 73 5.85 -8.87 -15.84
C ARG A 73 5.60 -7.50 -15.22
N ASN A 74 5.89 -6.43 -15.95
CA ASN A 74 5.51 -5.08 -15.55
C ASN A 74 4.00 -4.89 -15.72
N ILE A 75 3.33 -4.40 -14.68
CA ILE A 75 1.89 -4.10 -14.68
C ILE A 75 1.61 -2.61 -14.46
N MET A 76 2.58 -1.86 -13.93
CA MET A 76 2.51 -0.41 -13.75
C MET A 76 3.89 0.20 -13.96
N GLU A 77 3.95 1.36 -14.60
CA GLU A 77 5.17 2.18 -14.75
C GLU A 77 4.86 3.63 -14.36
N ASN A 78 5.63 4.18 -13.40
CA ASN A 78 5.49 5.56 -12.93
C ASN A 78 4.04 5.95 -12.57
N GLY A 79 3.33 5.09 -11.83
CA GLY A 79 1.94 5.32 -11.40
C GLY A 79 0.88 5.06 -12.49
N ARG A 80 1.27 4.53 -13.66
CA ARG A 80 0.35 4.27 -14.79
C ARG A 80 0.28 2.78 -15.09
N PHE A 81 -0.94 2.23 -15.13
CA PHE A 81 -1.15 0.83 -15.51
C PHE A 81 -0.70 0.57 -16.97
N LEU A 82 -0.08 -0.58 -17.20
CA LEU A 82 0.43 -1.03 -18.51
C LEU A 82 -0.47 -2.09 -19.19
N VAL A 83 -1.56 -2.47 -18.53
CA VAL A 83 -2.47 -3.55 -18.93
C VAL A 83 -3.79 -3.04 -19.46
#